data_AF-A0AAW9SI67-F1
#
_entry.id   AF-A0AAW9SI67-F1
#
_cell.length_a   1.000
_cell.length_b   1.000
_cell.length_c   1.000
_cell.angle_alpha   90.00
_cell.angle_beta   90.00
_cell.angle_gamma   90.00
#
_symmetry.space_group_name_H-M   'P 1'
#
loop_
_entity.id
_entity.type
_entity.pdbx_description
1 polymer ?
#
loop_
_entity_poly.entity_id
_entity_poly.type
_entity_poly.pdbx_seq_one_letter_code
_entity_poly.pdbx_strand_id
1 'polypeptide(L)'
;MQKADKVELLNLLLNTEIVEPYYSAFLLAEDLIDFLFRNNFFMRLDWSGEDEDGEVIRFLQAYIAKNFNETIELKGEDVYKEIEEKCYYGTLKRGDAPLILFEELDKQLIQKGYQLLFLPTGTDEYTFTVVKQKNFNKLLQLKTVEFEGYPKGNDDLQVIECLKCGALYFPESGDNQDITCDCGNVIKVI
;
A
#
# COMPACT_ATOMS: atom_id res chain seq x y z
N MET A 1 -1.97 19.62 10.25
CA MET A 1 -1.25 18.72 11.17
C MET A 1 -0.57 19.52 12.26
N GLN A 2 -0.86 19.26 13.54
CA GLN A 2 -0.23 20.00 14.65
C GLN A 2 1.20 19.53 14.89
N LYS A 3 2.01 20.37 15.55
CA LYS A 3 3.40 20.08 15.90
C LYS A 3 3.56 18.75 16.66
N ALA A 4 2.71 18.49 17.65
CA ALA A 4 2.78 17.28 18.49
C ALA A 4 2.54 16.01 17.67
N ASP A 5 1.55 16.04 16.78
CA ASP A 5 1.18 14.89 15.95
C ASP A 5 2.29 14.46 14.98
N LYS A 6 3.11 15.40 14.48
CA LYS A 6 4.27 15.08 13.62
C LYS A 6 5.35 14.33 14.36
N VAL A 7 5.60 14.75 15.60
CA VAL A 7 6.59 14.12 16.49
C VAL A 7 6.13 12.72 16.85
N GLU A 8 4.85 12.59 17.22
CA GLU A 8 4.26 11.28 17.51
C GLU A 8 4.32 10.35 16.30
N LEU A 9 3.96 10.84 15.10
CA LEU A 9 4.06 10.08 13.85
C LEU A 9 5.47 9.51 13.66
N LEU A 10 6.47 10.40 13.66
CA LEU A 10 7.83 9.99 13.39
C LEU A 10 8.38 9.05 14.47
N ASN A 11 8.05 9.28 15.74
CA ASN A 11 8.47 8.39 16.81
C ASN A 11 7.88 6.98 16.65
N LEU A 12 6.61 6.90 16.21
CA LEU A 12 5.94 5.62 15.96
C LEU A 12 6.50 4.89 14.74
N LEU A 13 6.79 5.61 13.64
CA LEU A 13 7.35 5.05 12.41
C LEU A 13 8.79 4.58 12.57
N LEU A 14 9.62 5.39 13.22
CA LEU A 14 11.06 5.15 13.36
C LEU A 14 11.40 4.35 14.62
N ASN A 15 10.41 4.11 15.50
CA ASN A 15 10.60 3.48 16.81
C ASN A 15 11.75 4.14 17.60
N THR A 16 11.84 5.47 17.52
CA THR A 16 12.86 6.29 18.16
C THR A 16 12.23 7.52 18.80
N GLU A 17 12.92 8.14 19.76
CA GLU A 17 12.54 9.46 20.25
C GLU A 17 13.27 10.53 19.44
N ILE A 18 12.54 11.30 18.66
CA ILE A 18 13.10 12.42 17.89
C ILE A 18 13.31 13.63 18.79
N VAL A 19 14.53 14.16 18.78
CA VAL A 19 14.94 15.39 19.48
C VAL A 19 14.63 16.64 18.66
N GLU A 20 14.44 17.78 19.35
CA GLU A 20 14.01 19.08 18.82
C GLU A 20 14.64 19.54 17.48
N PRO A 21 15.95 19.35 17.20
CA PRO A 21 16.55 19.85 15.97
C PRO A 21 15.97 19.18 14.72
N TYR A 22 15.76 17.86 14.78
CA TYR A 22 15.21 17.08 13.66
C TYR A 22 13.74 17.43 13.40
N TYR A 23 12.97 17.66 14.45
CA TYR A 23 11.54 17.94 14.34
C TYR A 23 11.26 19.37 13.79
N SER A 24 12.13 20.35 14.08
CA SER A 24 11.95 21.74 13.63
C SER A 24 12.01 21.91 12.11
N ALA A 25 12.56 20.92 11.40
CA ALA A 25 12.62 20.90 9.94
C ALA A 25 11.26 20.61 9.26
N PHE A 26 10.25 20.12 9.99
CA PHE A 26 8.98 19.66 9.42
C PHE A 26 7.79 20.52 9.85
N LEU A 27 7.89 21.84 9.72
CA LEU A 27 6.81 22.75 10.17
C LEU A 27 5.54 22.63 9.30
N LEU A 28 5.66 22.22 8.03
CA LEU A 28 4.51 21.93 7.14
C LEU A 28 4.29 20.43 6.92
N ALA A 29 3.09 20.04 6.49
CA ALA A 29 2.76 18.63 6.26
C ALA A 29 3.51 18.07 5.05
N GLU A 30 3.60 18.89 4.00
CA GLU A 30 4.37 18.60 2.78
C GLU A 30 5.84 18.32 3.11
N ASP A 31 6.49 19.16 3.93
CA ASP A 31 7.89 18.95 4.35
C ASP A 31 8.12 17.59 5.02
N LEU A 32 7.14 17.12 5.81
CA LEU A 32 7.21 15.84 6.49
C LEU A 32 7.07 14.67 5.51
N ILE A 33 6.12 14.76 4.58
CA ILE A 33 5.91 13.75 3.54
C ILE A 33 7.14 13.67 2.63
N ASP A 34 7.65 14.83 2.19
CA ASP A 34 8.88 14.93 1.42
C ASP A 34 10.06 14.30 2.16
N PHE A 35 10.18 14.55 3.46
CA PHE A 35 11.22 13.92 4.28
C PHE A 35 11.06 12.40 4.36
N LEU A 36 9.84 11.91 4.55
CA LEU A 36 9.53 10.49 4.59
C LEU A 36 9.97 9.79 3.30
N PHE A 37 9.67 10.37 2.13
CA PHE A 37 10.10 9.83 0.85
C PHE A 37 11.61 9.98 0.60
N ARG A 38 12.19 11.17 0.78
CA ARG A 38 13.61 11.44 0.52
C ARG A 38 14.56 10.59 1.36
N ASN A 39 14.10 10.10 2.50
CA ASN A 39 14.90 9.27 3.40
C ASN A 39 14.57 7.77 3.29
N ASN A 40 13.78 7.38 2.28
CA ASN A 40 13.31 6.03 2.03
C ASN A 40 12.59 5.44 3.25
N PHE A 41 11.78 6.25 3.92
CA PHE A 41 10.90 5.75 4.97
C PHE A 41 9.60 5.15 4.40
N PHE A 42 9.20 5.58 3.21
CA PHE A 42 8.15 4.97 2.42
C PHE A 42 8.71 4.60 1.05
N MET A 43 8.20 3.50 0.49
CA MET A 43 8.41 3.08 -0.88
C MET A 43 7.18 3.45 -1.70
N ARG A 44 7.40 3.79 -2.97
CA ARG A 44 6.36 3.87 -4.00
C ARG A 44 6.53 2.68 -4.93
N LEU A 45 5.43 2.04 -5.28
CA LEU A 45 5.39 0.93 -6.22
C LEU A 45 4.27 1.18 -7.21
N ASP A 46 4.59 1.13 -8.49
CA ASP A 46 3.61 1.28 -9.56
C ASP A 46 2.61 0.11 -9.53
N TRP A 47 1.36 0.36 -9.93
CA TRP A 47 0.34 -0.68 -9.99
C TRP A 47 0.70 -1.83 -10.94
N SER A 48 1.60 -1.60 -11.90
CA SER A 48 2.09 -2.60 -12.84
C SER A 48 3.17 -3.54 -12.27
N GLY A 49 3.71 -3.23 -11.07
CA GLY A 49 4.66 -4.07 -10.36
C GLY A 49 5.99 -3.40 -10.03
N GLU A 50 6.96 -4.24 -9.69
CA GLU A 50 8.36 -3.84 -9.45
C GLU A 50 9.06 -3.57 -10.78
N ASP A 51 10.00 -2.62 -10.79
CA ASP A 51 10.91 -2.42 -11.92
C ASP A 51 11.97 -3.53 -11.97
N GLU A 52 12.36 -4.04 -10.80
CA GLU A 52 13.30 -5.14 -10.63
C GLU A 52 12.78 -6.16 -9.61
N ASP A 53 12.76 -7.45 -9.98
CA ASP A 53 12.33 -8.52 -9.08
C ASP A 53 12.98 -8.42 -7.69
N GLY A 54 12.15 -8.45 -6.65
CA GLY A 54 12.61 -8.42 -5.26
C GLY A 54 12.82 -7.02 -4.68
N GLU A 55 12.49 -5.95 -5.41
CA GLU A 55 12.67 -4.58 -4.95
C GLU A 55 11.94 -4.29 -3.63
N VAL A 56 10.67 -4.68 -3.52
CA VAL A 56 9.84 -4.51 -2.33
C VAL A 56 10.47 -5.24 -1.15
N ILE A 57 10.96 -6.45 -1.37
CA ILE A 57 11.57 -7.25 -0.30
C ILE A 57 12.88 -6.63 0.17
N ARG A 58 13.74 -6.21 -0.76
CA ARG A 58 14.98 -5.50 -0.43
C ARG A 58 14.68 -4.23 0.37
N PHE A 59 13.68 -3.46 -0.03
CA PHE A 59 13.24 -2.28 0.70
C PHE A 59 12.80 -2.62 2.12
N LEU A 60 11.88 -3.58 2.30
CA LEU A 60 11.34 -3.96 3.61
C LEU A 60 12.43 -4.44 4.56
N GLN A 61 13.33 -5.33 4.09
CA GLN A 61 14.43 -5.85 4.89
C GLN A 61 15.43 -4.74 5.25
N ALA A 62 15.79 -3.89 4.29
CA ALA A 62 16.71 -2.77 4.53
C ALA A 62 16.10 -1.73 5.49
N TYR A 63 14.81 -1.43 5.37
CA TYR A 63 14.09 -0.53 6.26
C TYR A 63 14.11 -1.07 7.70
N ILE A 64 13.78 -2.35 7.89
CA ILE A 64 13.76 -2.98 9.22
C ILE A 64 15.15 -3.01 9.83
N ALA A 65 16.17 -3.38 9.05
CA ALA A 65 17.57 -3.36 9.50
C ALA A 65 18.01 -1.96 9.92
N LYS A 66 17.70 -0.93 9.12
CA LYS A 66 18.11 0.45 9.38
C LYS A 66 17.38 1.08 10.56
N ASN A 67 16.05 0.92 10.64
CA ASN A 67 15.21 1.69 11.54
C ASN A 67 14.84 0.96 12.83
N PHE A 68 14.86 -0.37 12.81
CA PHE A 68 14.56 -1.19 13.99
C PHE A 68 15.77 -1.94 14.52
N ASN A 69 16.92 -1.87 13.83
CA ASN A 69 18.15 -2.57 14.19
C ASN A 69 17.92 -4.09 14.36
N GLU A 70 17.09 -4.65 13.47
CA GLU A 70 16.69 -6.06 13.45
C GLU A 70 16.85 -6.60 12.03
N THR A 71 17.22 -7.88 11.90
CA THR A 71 17.30 -8.54 10.59
C THR A 71 16.16 -9.54 10.48
N ILE A 72 15.43 -9.47 9.37
CA ILE A 72 14.41 -10.46 9.03
C ILE A 72 14.69 -11.06 7.65
N GLU A 73 14.28 -12.31 7.48
CA GLU A 73 14.26 -12.99 6.20
C GLU A 73 12.81 -13.15 5.72
N LEU A 74 12.51 -12.60 4.55
CA LEU A 74 11.23 -12.74 3.85
C LEU A 74 11.43 -13.70 2.68
N LYS A 75 10.54 -14.69 2.57
CA LYS A 75 10.56 -15.70 1.51
C LYS A 75 9.88 -15.14 0.26
N GLY A 76 10.64 -14.40 -0.54
CA GLY A 76 10.16 -13.78 -1.77
C GLY A 76 10.01 -14.74 -2.94
N GLU A 77 10.99 -15.63 -3.11
CA GLU A 77 11.07 -16.48 -4.30
C GLU A 77 9.83 -17.35 -4.51
N ASP A 78 9.23 -17.83 -3.42
CA ASP A 78 8.00 -18.64 -3.48
C ASP A 78 6.79 -17.79 -3.92
N VAL A 79 6.72 -16.53 -3.46
CA VAL A 79 5.64 -15.59 -3.81
C VAL A 79 5.74 -15.16 -5.28
N TYR A 80 6.94 -14.82 -5.76
CA TYR A 80 7.13 -14.42 -7.15
C TYR A 80 6.82 -15.56 -8.12
N LYS A 81 7.23 -16.80 -7.80
CA LYS A 81 6.88 -17.98 -8.62
C LYS A 81 5.37 -18.20 -8.67
N GLU A 82 4.66 -18.06 -7.55
CA GLU A 82 3.22 -18.20 -7.52
C GLU A 82 2.51 -17.12 -8.36
N ILE A 83 2.99 -15.88 -8.30
CA ILE A 83 2.48 -14.77 -9.12
C ILE A 83 2.73 -15.03 -10.61
N GLU A 84 3.94 -15.45 -10.99
CA GLU A 84 4.31 -15.77 -12.38
C GLU A 84 3.44 -16.90 -12.93
N GLU A 85 3.27 -17.99 -12.17
CA GLU A 85 2.44 -19.12 -12.59
C GLU A 85 0.99 -18.69 -12.79
N LYS A 86 0.41 -17.93 -11.86
CA LYS A 86 -0.98 -17.45 -11.99
C LYS A 86 -1.16 -16.47 -13.15
N CYS A 87 -0.18 -15.60 -13.40
CA CYS A 87 -0.17 -14.73 -14.58
C CYS A 87 -0.11 -15.54 -15.87
N TYR A 88 0.76 -16.55 -15.93
CA TYR A 88 0.94 -17.42 -17.10
C TYR A 88 -0.34 -18.19 -17.45
N TYR A 89 -1.06 -18.71 -16.44
CA TYR A 89 -2.32 -19.42 -16.65
C TYR A 89 -3.54 -18.49 -16.83
N GLY A 90 -3.33 -17.16 -16.81
CA GLY A 90 -4.40 -16.17 -16.98
C GLY A 90 -5.40 -16.14 -15.83
N THR A 91 -5.05 -16.71 -14.68
CA THR A 91 -5.88 -16.69 -13.46
C THR A 91 -5.65 -15.42 -12.64
N LEU A 92 -4.62 -14.64 -12.99
CA LEU A 92 -4.31 -13.31 -12.46
C LEU A 92 -4.09 -12.31 -13.60
N LYS A 93 -4.61 -11.08 -13.49
CA LYS A 93 -4.15 -9.99 -14.35
C LYS A 93 -2.85 -9.43 -13.77
N ARG A 94 -1.95 -8.97 -14.63
CA ARG A 94 -0.65 -8.41 -14.22
C ARG A 94 -0.78 -7.29 -13.17
N GLY A 95 -1.84 -6.48 -13.25
CA GLY A 95 -2.12 -5.41 -12.28
C GLY A 95 -2.53 -5.90 -10.88
N ASP A 96 -2.85 -7.19 -10.72
CA ASP A 96 -3.19 -7.76 -9.40
C ASP A 96 -1.94 -8.31 -8.68
N ALA A 97 -0.78 -8.35 -9.36
CA ALA A 97 0.46 -8.90 -8.82
C ALA A 97 0.96 -8.18 -7.55
N PRO A 98 0.96 -6.83 -7.48
CA PRO A 98 1.35 -6.12 -6.27
C PRO A 98 0.48 -6.46 -5.06
N LEU A 99 -0.83 -6.64 -5.27
CA LEU A 99 -1.76 -6.99 -4.18
C LEU A 99 -1.41 -8.36 -3.59
N ILE A 100 -1.20 -9.37 -4.43
CA ILE A 100 -0.77 -10.70 -3.95
C ILE A 100 0.56 -10.62 -3.22
N LEU A 101 1.52 -9.86 -3.78
CA LEU A 101 2.83 -9.66 -3.17
C LEU A 101 2.68 -9.07 -1.77
N PHE A 102 1.91 -8.00 -1.61
CA PHE A 102 1.68 -7.37 -0.32
C PHE A 102 0.94 -8.28 0.67
N GLU A 103 -0.06 -9.03 0.22
CA GLU A 103 -0.79 -9.95 1.09
C GLU A 103 0.16 -11.01 1.70
N GLU A 104 0.97 -11.65 0.86
CA GLU A 104 1.89 -12.69 1.31
C GLU A 104 3.04 -12.13 2.16
N LEU A 105 3.55 -10.95 1.81
CA LEU A 105 4.57 -10.28 2.62
C LEU A 105 4.01 -9.82 3.97
N ASP A 106 2.79 -9.27 4.03
CA ASP A 106 2.18 -8.84 5.30
C ASP A 106 1.95 -10.02 6.24
N LYS A 107 1.51 -11.18 5.72
CA LYS A 107 1.43 -12.43 6.50
C LYS A 107 2.76 -12.81 7.14
N GLN A 108 3.86 -12.73 6.36
CA GLN A 108 5.20 -13.02 6.86
C GLN A 108 5.69 -11.98 7.87
N LEU A 109 5.39 -10.70 7.65
CA LEU A 109 5.75 -9.60 8.54
C LEU A 109 5.03 -9.70 9.88
N ILE A 110 3.72 -10.01 9.88
CA ILE A 110 2.90 -10.20 11.09
C ILE A 110 3.50 -11.28 11.98
N GLN A 111 3.93 -12.41 11.40
CA GLN A 111 4.59 -13.48 12.16
C GLN A 111 5.91 -13.02 12.82
N LYS A 112 6.51 -11.94 12.33
CA LYS A 112 7.76 -11.36 12.82
C LYS A 112 7.53 -10.10 13.67
N GLY A 113 6.29 -9.75 14.00
CA GLY A 113 5.94 -8.59 14.82
C GLY A 113 5.94 -7.25 14.06
N TYR A 114 5.82 -7.31 12.73
CA TYR A 114 5.74 -6.18 11.82
C TYR A 114 4.43 -6.18 11.05
N GLN A 115 4.09 -5.07 10.43
CA GLN A 115 2.92 -4.98 9.57
C GLN A 115 3.14 -3.89 8.51
N LEU A 116 2.64 -4.12 7.30
CA LEU A 116 2.60 -3.12 6.24
C LEU A 116 1.64 -1.99 6.63
N LEU A 117 2.07 -0.76 6.40
CA LEU A 117 1.29 0.45 6.58
C LEU A 117 1.28 1.23 5.26
N PHE A 118 0.09 1.55 4.78
CA PHE A 118 -0.13 2.26 3.52
C PHE A 118 -0.47 3.71 3.77
N LEU A 119 0.06 4.59 2.92
CA LEU A 119 -0.24 6.01 2.88
C LEU A 119 -0.96 6.29 1.55
N PRO A 120 -2.30 6.38 1.53
CA PRO A 120 -3.04 6.78 0.35
C PRO A 120 -2.62 8.19 -0.08
N THR A 121 -2.08 8.31 -1.28
CA THR A 121 -1.67 9.61 -1.87
C THR A 121 -2.64 10.13 -2.93
N GLY A 122 -3.67 9.34 -3.26
CA GLY A 122 -4.59 9.63 -4.37
C GLY A 122 -3.96 9.47 -5.75
N THR A 123 -2.85 8.75 -5.85
CA THR A 123 -2.17 8.39 -7.10
C THR A 123 -2.43 6.93 -7.44
N ASP A 124 -2.04 6.52 -8.65
CA ASP A 124 -2.06 5.14 -9.14
C ASP A 124 -0.88 4.28 -8.61
N GLU A 125 -0.11 4.81 -7.67
CA GLU A 125 1.00 4.11 -7.01
C GLU A 125 0.63 3.63 -5.60
N TYR A 126 1.11 2.46 -5.22
CA TYR A 126 1.12 2.01 -3.83
C TYR A 126 2.23 2.72 -3.07
N THR A 127 1.86 3.54 -2.10
CA THR A 127 2.82 4.12 -1.14
C THR A 127 2.73 3.38 0.18
N PHE A 128 3.80 2.72 0.60
CA PHE A 128 3.79 1.87 1.79
C PHE A 128 5.12 1.87 2.55
N THR A 129 5.04 1.40 3.79
CA THR A 129 6.19 1.14 4.67
C THR A 129 5.89 -0.07 5.56
N VAL A 130 6.81 -0.38 6.46
CA VAL A 130 6.66 -1.41 7.48
C VAL A 130 6.88 -0.85 8.87
N VAL A 131 6.00 -1.21 9.80
CA VAL A 131 6.02 -0.72 11.17
C VAL A 131 5.96 -1.86 12.16
N LYS A 132 6.42 -1.60 13.40
CA LYS A 132 6.20 -2.53 14.51
C LYS A 132 4.71 -2.66 14.79
N GLN A 133 4.23 -3.89 14.92
CA GLN A 133 2.80 -4.17 15.14
C GLN A 133 2.24 -3.46 16.39
N LYS A 134 3.04 -3.30 17.45
CA LYS A 134 2.68 -2.54 18.66
C LYS A 134 2.30 -1.07 18.39
N ASN A 135 2.77 -0.50 17.29
CA ASN A 135 2.55 0.90 16.91
C ASN A 135 1.46 1.04 15.84
N PHE A 136 1.10 -0.04 15.13
CA PHE A 136 0.21 -0.03 13.98
C PHE A 136 -1.15 0.62 14.27
N ASN A 137 -1.87 0.16 15.30
CA ASN A 137 -3.18 0.74 15.65
C ASN A 137 -3.09 2.20 16.08
N LYS A 138 -1.96 2.64 16.65
CA LYS A 138 -1.77 4.06 17.01
C LYS A 138 -1.61 4.91 15.76
N LEU A 139 -0.85 4.41 14.78
CA LEU A 139 -0.65 5.06 13.49
C LEU A 139 -1.97 5.22 12.73
N LEU A 140 -2.82 4.18 12.69
CA LEU A 140 -4.15 4.25 12.06
C LEU A 140 -5.10 5.26 12.72
N GLN A 141 -4.88 5.61 13.99
CA GLN A 141 -5.71 6.54 14.75
C GLN A 141 -5.21 7.98 14.71
N LEU A 142 -4.06 8.23 14.06
CA LEU A 142 -3.54 9.58 13.91
C LEU A 142 -4.46 10.39 13.02
N LYS A 143 -4.99 11.50 13.56
CA LYS A 143 -5.90 12.40 12.83
C LYS A 143 -5.22 13.22 11.74
N THR A 144 -3.91 13.06 11.59
CA THR A 144 -3.07 13.96 10.81
C THR A 144 -2.61 13.40 9.49
N VAL A 145 -2.65 12.07 9.38
CA VAL A 145 -2.39 11.32 8.17
C VAL A 145 -3.34 10.13 8.21
N GLU A 146 -4.14 9.98 7.18
CA GLU A 146 -5.04 8.84 7.04
C GLU A 146 -4.20 7.66 6.53
N PHE A 147 -3.67 6.86 7.46
CA PHE A 147 -3.03 5.61 7.10
C PHE A 147 -4.06 4.50 6.98
N GLU A 148 -3.72 3.54 6.13
CA GLU A 148 -4.48 2.31 5.98
C GLU A 148 -3.57 1.13 6.31
N GLY A 149 -4.18 0.03 6.78
CA GLY A 149 -3.50 -1.25 6.76
C GLY A 149 -3.31 -1.73 5.33
N TYR A 150 -2.71 -2.90 5.16
CA TYR A 150 -2.85 -3.59 3.88
C TYR A 150 -4.34 -3.60 3.51
N PRO A 151 -4.72 -3.09 2.33
CA PRO A 151 -6.09 -3.18 1.87
C PRO A 151 -6.39 -4.67 1.79
N LYS A 152 -7.09 -5.22 2.80
CA LYS A 152 -7.95 -6.38 2.57
C LYS A 152 -8.83 -5.91 1.45
N GLY A 153 -8.58 -6.42 0.24
CA GLY A 153 -9.16 -5.90 -0.99
C GLY A 153 -10.53 -5.34 -0.67
N ASN A 154 -10.65 -4.01 -0.69
CA ASN A 154 -11.95 -3.51 -1.04
C ASN A 154 -12.10 -4.05 -2.44
N ASP A 155 -12.92 -5.09 -2.54
CA ASP A 155 -13.76 -5.27 -3.69
C ASP A 155 -14.16 -3.86 -4.20
N ASP A 156 -14.23 -3.70 -5.51
CA ASP A 156 -14.99 -2.62 -6.18
C ASP A 156 -14.23 -1.39 -6.67
N LEU A 157 -13.32 -1.63 -7.62
CA LEU A 157 -13.40 -0.87 -8.88
C LEU A 157 -13.60 -1.85 -10.02
N GLN A 158 -14.78 -2.47 -10.08
CA GLN A 158 -15.19 -3.11 -11.32
C GLN A 158 -15.39 -2.01 -12.36
N VAL A 159 -14.56 -1.98 -13.39
CA VAL A 159 -14.79 -1.10 -14.54
C VAL A 159 -15.50 -1.92 -15.60
N ILE A 160 -16.72 -1.52 -15.93
CA ILE A 160 -17.56 -2.20 -16.92
C ILE A 160 -17.61 -1.34 -18.17
N GLU A 161 -17.14 -1.88 -19.29
CA GLU A 161 -17.22 -1.23 -20.59
C GLU A 161 -18.49 -1.67 -21.36
N CYS A 162 -19.24 -0.72 -21.88
CA CYS A 162 -20.32 -1.00 -22.81
C CYS A 162 -19.75 -1.44 -24.16
N LEU A 163 -19.84 -2.74 -24.48
CA LEU A 163 -19.34 -3.29 -25.76
C LEU A 163 -19.98 -2.70 -27.03
N LYS A 164 -21.06 -1.91 -26.90
CA LYS A 164 -21.74 -1.26 -28.03
C LYS A 164 -21.22 0.16 -28.31
N CYS A 165 -20.86 0.93 -27.29
CA CYS A 165 -20.45 2.33 -27.46
C CYS A 165 -19.14 2.72 -26.77
N GLY A 166 -18.52 1.80 -26.01
CA GLY A 166 -17.26 2.04 -25.29
C GLY A 166 -17.39 2.88 -24.02
N ALA A 167 -18.59 3.20 -23.56
CA ALA A 167 -18.78 3.93 -22.31
C ALA A 167 -18.34 3.10 -21.11
N LEU A 168 -17.62 3.72 -20.16
CA LEU A 168 -17.11 3.09 -18.95
C LEU A 168 -18.04 3.38 -17.76
N TYR A 169 -18.29 2.35 -16.95
CA TYR A 169 -19.12 2.40 -15.75
C TYR A 169 -18.34 1.89 -14.54
N PHE A 170 -18.58 2.52 -13.39
CA PHE A 170 -17.94 2.22 -12.11
C PHE A 170 -19.02 1.88 -11.08
N PRO A 171 -19.58 0.65 -11.09
CA PRO A 171 -20.49 0.19 -10.05
C PRO A 171 -19.85 0.24 -8.65
N GLU A 172 -20.67 0.57 -7.65
CA GLU A 172 -20.30 0.46 -6.24
C GLU A 172 -20.36 -1.00 -5.76
N SER A 173 -19.69 -1.29 -4.65
CA SER A 173 -19.72 -2.60 -3.99
C SER A 173 -21.09 -3.19 -3.80
N GLY A 174 -21.32 -4.36 -4.40
CA GLY A 174 -22.53 -5.14 -4.20
C GLY A 174 -23.72 -4.73 -5.08
N ASP A 175 -23.52 -3.86 -6.07
CA ASP A 175 -24.54 -3.56 -7.07
C ASP A 175 -24.70 -4.70 -8.08
N ASN A 176 -25.53 -5.69 -7.73
CA ASN A 176 -25.93 -6.79 -8.62
C ASN A 176 -27.03 -6.39 -9.63
N GLN A 177 -27.11 -5.10 -10.00
CA GLN A 177 -28.16 -4.59 -10.87
C GLN A 177 -27.65 -4.38 -12.29
N ASP A 178 -28.45 -4.80 -13.27
CA ASP A 178 -28.18 -4.54 -14.69
C ASP A 178 -28.04 -3.02 -14.95
N ILE A 179 -26.91 -2.61 -15.52
CA ILE A 179 -26.63 -1.21 -15.83
C ILE A 179 -27.20 -0.88 -17.21
N THR A 180 -28.10 0.09 -17.28
CA THR A 180 -28.57 0.60 -18.59
C THR A 180 -27.64 1.71 -19.06
N CYS A 181 -26.91 1.43 -20.14
CA CYS A 181 -26.05 2.40 -20.79
C CYS A 181 -26.85 3.45 -21.57
N ASP A 182 -26.32 4.67 -21.69
CA ASP A 182 -26.93 5.79 -22.43
C ASP A 182 -27.21 5.47 -23.91
N CYS A 183 -26.48 4.50 -24.49
CA CYS A 183 -26.74 4.00 -25.85
C CYS A 183 -27.92 2.99 -25.94
N GLY A 184 -28.63 2.79 -24.84
CA GLY A 184 -29.74 1.86 -24.67
C GLY A 184 -29.33 0.40 -24.50
N ASN A 185 -28.03 0.10 -24.32
CA ASN A 185 -27.55 -1.26 -24.07
C ASN A 185 -27.66 -1.62 -22.59
N VAL A 186 -28.18 -2.79 -22.27
CA VAL A 186 -28.19 -3.30 -20.89
C VAL A 186 -26.94 -4.14 -20.67
N ILE A 187 -26.15 -3.76 -19.67
CA ILE A 187 -24.94 -4.46 -19.26
C ILE A 187 -25.27 -5.29 -18.02
N LYS A 188 -25.10 -6.60 -18.11
CA LYS A 188 -25.36 -7.50 -16.98
C LYS A 188 -24.15 -7.54 -16.06
N VAL A 189 -24.33 -7.14 -14.81
CA VAL A 189 -23.33 -7.29 -13.75
C VAL A 189 -23.50 -8.71 -13.20
N ILE A 190 -22.43 -9.52 -13.22
CA ILE A 190 -22.43 -10.95 -12.81
C ILE A 190 -21.88 -11.07 -11.39
#